data_AF-A0A9W6RMA0-F1
#
_entry.id   AF-A0A9W6RMA0-F1
#
_cell.length_a   1.000
_cell.length_b   1.000
_cell.length_c   1.000
_cell.angle_alpha   90.00
_cell.angle_beta   90.00
_cell.angle_gamma   90.00
#
_symmetry.space_group_name_H-M   'P 1'
#
loop_
_entity.id
_entity.type
_entity.pdbx_description
1 polymer ?
#
loop_
_entity_poly.entity_id
_entity_poly.type
_entity_poly.pdbx_seq_one_letter_code
_entity_poly.pdbx_strand_id
1 'polypeptide(L)'
;MVAAGTYKPSWNGGFVLHPRDVTGSVRHPDAKRLTGCCGPSGLDGPNRICSECGAELGIEESDCWKPQFIVTLPGAVKMSTAGPNSERAG
;
A
#
# COMPACT_ATOMS: atom_id res chain seq x y z
N MET A 1 -3.47 12.06 7.38
CA MET A 1 -2.53 12.24 6.26
C MET A 1 -1.11 11.91 6.72
N VAL A 2 -0.32 11.27 5.87
CA VAL A 2 1.10 10.92 6.07
C VAL A 2 1.87 11.65 4.99
N ALA A 3 2.98 12.32 5.31
CA ALA A 3 3.78 13.02 4.32
C ALA A 3 4.64 12.02 3.52
N ALA A 4 4.94 12.32 2.26
CA ALA A 4 5.86 11.51 1.47
C ALA A 4 7.23 11.40 2.16
N GLY A 5 7.85 10.23 2.09
CA GLY A 5 9.09 9.89 2.78
C GLY A 5 8.93 9.60 4.27
N THR A 6 7.70 9.52 4.79
CA THR A 6 7.40 9.19 6.18
C THR A 6 6.35 8.08 6.27
N TYR A 7 6.25 7.44 7.43
CA TYR A 7 5.21 6.46 7.71
C TYR A 7 4.67 6.64 9.13
N LYS A 8 3.52 6.05 9.42
CA LYS A 8 2.96 5.96 10.77
C LYS A 8 2.48 4.54 11.06
N PRO A 9 2.58 4.03 12.30
CA PRO A 9 1.89 2.80 12.67
C PRO A 9 0.38 2.91 12.41
N SER A 10 -0.21 1.82 11.96
CA SER A 10 -1.66 1.69 11.76
C SER A 10 -2.30 0.94 12.92
N TRP A 11 -3.60 1.17 13.13
CA TRP A 11 -4.42 0.48 14.14
C TRP A 11 -4.49 -1.04 13.96
N ASN A 12 -4.27 -1.54 12.74
CA ASN A 12 -4.27 -2.98 12.44
C ASN A 12 -2.90 -3.65 12.71
N GLY A 13 -1.87 -2.91 13.15
CA GLY A 13 -0.51 -3.43 13.30
C GLY A 13 0.33 -3.38 12.01
N GLY A 14 -0.19 -2.79 10.94
CA GLY A 14 0.57 -2.43 9.74
C GLY A 14 1.11 -0.99 9.80
N PHE A 15 1.35 -0.41 8.63
CA PHE A 15 1.81 0.97 8.47
C PHE A 15 0.88 1.75 7.55
N VAL A 16 0.70 3.03 7.85
CA VAL A 16 0.09 4.02 6.95
C VAL A 16 1.20 4.71 6.19
N LEU A 17 1.14 4.66 4.87
CA LEU A 17 2.12 5.17 3.92
C LEU A 17 1.50 6.24 3.03
N HIS A 18 2.31 7.19 2.58
CA HIS A 18 1.91 8.07 1.49
C HIS A 18 1.86 7.27 0.18
N PRO A 19 0.83 7.42 -0.69
CA PRO A 19 0.67 6.54 -1.86
C PRO A 19 1.87 6.55 -2.83
N ARG A 20 2.57 7.68 -2.95
CA ARG A 20 3.78 7.81 -3.80
C ARG A 20 4.98 7.00 -3.31
N ASP A 21 5.00 6.58 -2.05
CA ASP A 21 6.12 5.83 -1.49
C ASP A 21 5.97 4.32 -1.72
N VAL A 22 4.78 3.87 -2.15
CA VAL A 22 4.48 2.44 -2.36
C VAL A 22 4.75 2.05 -3.81
N THR A 23 6.03 1.88 -4.12
CA THR A 23 6.52 1.39 -5.42
C THR A 23 6.50 -0.15 -5.47
N GLY A 24 6.72 -0.75 -6.64
CA GLY A 24 6.74 -2.22 -6.80
C GLY A 24 5.40 -2.93 -6.54
N SER A 25 4.30 -2.19 -6.50
CA SER A 25 2.96 -2.71 -6.27
C SER A 25 1.98 -2.14 -7.29
N VAL A 26 0.92 -2.90 -7.55
CA VAL A 26 -0.16 -2.53 -8.47
C VAL A 26 -1.51 -2.67 -7.78
N ARG A 27 -2.56 -2.16 -8.41
CA ARG A 27 -3.93 -2.38 -7.94
C ARG A 27 -4.34 -3.83 -8.19
N HIS A 28 -5.18 -4.35 -7.30
CA HIS A 28 -5.74 -5.70 -7.42
C HIS A 28 -6.58 -5.81 -8.71
N PRO A 29 -6.51 -6.93 -9.47
CA PRO A 29 -7.21 -7.07 -10.74
C PRO A 29 -8.74 -7.20 -10.61
N ASP A 30 -9.24 -7.64 -9.46
CA ASP A 30 -10.68 -7.66 -9.16
C ASP A 30 -11.22 -6.23 -9.04
N ALA A 31 -11.97 -5.79 -10.06
CA ALA A 31 -12.58 -4.47 -10.12
C ALA A 31 -13.55 -4.20 -8.96
N LYS A 32 -14.13 -5.24 -8.33
CA LYS A 32 -14.99 -5.07 -7.16
C LYS A 32 -14.24 -4.53 -5.95
N ARG A 33 -12.91 -4.61 -5.94
CA ARG A 33 -12.05 -4.07 -4.88
C ARG A 33 -11.57 -2.64 -5.14
N LEU A 34 -11.94 -2.09 -6.30
CA LEU A 34 -11.48 -0.78 -6.79
C LEU A 34 -12.64 0.24 -6.86
N THR A 35 -13.68 0.09 -6.04
CA THR A 35 -14.80 1.02 -6.03
C THR A 35 -14.39 2.40 -5.51
N GLY A 36 -15.09 3.45 -5.95
CA GLY A 36 -14.88 4.83 -5.51
C GLY A 36 -15.13 5.82 -6.66
N CYS A 37 -15.11 7.11 -6.36
CA CYS A 37 -15.38 8.13 -7.38
C CYS A 37 -14.16 8.38 -8.29
N CYS A 38 -13.06 8.84 -7.70
CA CYS A 38 -11.83 9.16 -8.45
C CYS A 38 -10.75 8.06 -8.34
N GLY A 39 -10.86 7.22 -7.31
CA GLY A 39 -9.91 6.16 -6.98
C GLY A 39 -10.48 5.25 -5.89
N PRO A 40 -9.78 4.17 -5.53
CA PRO A 40 -10.27 3.22 -4.53
C PRO A 40 -10.70 3.87 -3.22
N SER A 41 -11.87 3.45 -2.74
CA SER A 41 -12.54 3.91 -1.53
C SER A 41 -12.03 3.25 -0.25
N GLY A 42 -11.17 2.24 -0.39
CA GLY A 42 -10.60 1.45 0.70
C GLY A 42 -11.56 0.48 1.40
N LEU A 43 -12.83 0.39 0.97
CA LEU A 43 -13.88 -0.33 1.72
C LEU A 43 -14.06 -1.81 1.32
N ASP A 44 -13.62 -2.20 0.12
CA ASP A 44 -13.89 -3.52 -0.46
C ASP A 44 -12.73 -4.51 -0.29
N GLY A 45 -11.98 -4.37 0.80
CA GLY A 45 -10.84 -5.22 1.14
C GLY A 45 -9.52 -4.83 0.46
N PRO A 46 -8.50 -5.71 0.52
CA PRO A 46 -7.17 -5.44 -0.01
C PRO A 46 -7.20 -5.18 -1.51
N ASN A 47 -6.71 -4.01 -1.90
CA ASN A 47 -6.75 -3.54 -3.28
C ASN A 47 -5.37 -3.15 -3.83
N ARG A 48 -4.31 -3.39 -3.04
CA ARG A 48 -2.90 -3.30 -3.46
C ARG A 48 -2.22 -4.64 -3.33
N ILE A 49 -1.53 -5.05 -4.39
CA ILE A 49 -0.80 -6.30 -4.47
C ILE A 49 0.65 -6.07 -4.92
N CYS A 50 1.54 -6.99 -4.55
CA CYS A 50 2.89 -7.04 -5.07
C CYS A 50 2.84 -7.25 -6.59
N SER A 51 3.59 -6.43 -7.34
CA SER A 51 3.61 -6.54 -8.81
C SER A 51 4.26 -7.84 -9.30
N GLU A 52 5.17 -8.43 -8.53
CA GLU A 52 5.92 -9.63 -8.92
C GLU A 52 5.21 -10.94 -8.54
N CYS A 53 4.73 -11.05 -7.29
CA CYS A 53 4.16 -12.30 -6.78
C CYS A 53 2.64 -12.28 -6.58
N GLY A 54 1.99 -11.12 -6.75
CA GLY A 54 0.54 -10.97 -6.58
C GLY A 54 0.04 -11.02 -5.14
N ALA A 55 0.91 -11.13 -4.14
CA ALA A 55 0.51 -11.15 -2.73
C ALA A 55 -0.16 -9.84 -2.31
N GLU A 56 -1.22 -9.92 -1.51
CA GLU A 56 -1.92 -8.76 -0.97
C GLU A 56 -1.02 -7.99 0.00
N LEU A 57 -0.84 -6.69 -0.27
CA LEU A 57 0.02 -5.81 0.52
C LEU A 57 -0.77 -4.88 1.42
N GLY A 58 -1.95 -4.42 0.98
CA GLY A 58 -2.67 -3.38 1.69
C GLY A 58 -3.91 -2.87 0.99
N ILE A 59 -4.43 -1.79 1.57
CA ILE A 59 -5.62 -1.08 1.15
C ILE A 59 -5.20 0.35 0.83
N GLU A 60 -5.36 0.73 -0.44
CA GLU A 60 -5.32 2.09 -0.94
C GLU A 60 -6.67 2.77 -0.71
N GLU A 61 -6.61 3.92 -0.05
CA GLU A 61 -7.63 4.95 -0.03
C GLU A 61 -7.13 6.08 -0.93
N SER A 62 -7.79 6.33 -2.06
CA SER A 62 -7.46 7.45 -2.93
C SER A 62 -8.68 8.15 -3.54
N ASP A 63 -9.87 7.90 -2.98
CA ASP A 63 -11.07 8.66 -3.34
C ASP A 63 -10.87 10.16 -3.05
N CYS A 64 -11.26 11.01 -3.99
CA CYS A 64 -10.83 12.41 -4.08
C CYS A 64 -11.35 13.34 -2.97
N TRP A 65 -12.36 12.91 -2.22
CA TRP A 65 -12.96 13.66 -1.12
C TRP A 65 -12.49 13.18 0.27
N LYS A 66 -11.63 12.15 0.31
CA LYS A 66 -11.03 11.62 1.54
C LYS A 66 -9.51 11.80 1.54
N PRO A 67 -8.85 11.78 2.71
CA PRO A 67 -7.40 11.71 2.79
C PRO A 67 -6.86 10.51 2.00
N GLN A 68 -5.84 10.71 1.18
CA GLN A 68 -5.25 9.64 0.40
C GLN A 68 -4.09 8.98 1.15
N PHE A 69 -4.09 7.65 1.23
CA PHE A 69 -3.07 6.84 1.90
C PHE A 69 -3.12 5.38 1.47
N ILE A 70 -2.09 4.63 1.83
CA ILE A 70 -2.11 3.16 1.77
C ILE A 70 -1.88 2.63 3.18
N VAL A 71 -2.74 1.74 3.65
CA VAL A 71 -2.53 0.98 4.89
C VAL A 71 -2.12 -0.44 4.56
N THR A 72 -0.98 -0.89 5.08
CA THR A 72 -0.49 -2.25 4.85
C THR A 72 -1.28 -3.26 5.66
N LEU A 73 -1.39 -4.48 5.14
CA LEU A 73 -1.86 -5.61 5.92
C LEU A 73 -0.84 -5.97 6.99
N PRO A 74 -1.27 -6.50 8.14
CA PRO A 74 -0.36 -6.94 9.20
C PRO A 74 0.52 -8.07 8.67
N GLY A 75 1.84 -7.97 8.87
CA GLY A 75 2.80 -8.99 8.44
C GLY A 75 3.10 -9.05 6.94
N ALA A 76 2.39 -8.30 6.09
CA ALA A 76 2.65 -8.26 4.65
C ALA A 76 3.93 -7.50 4.28
N VAL A 77 4.45 -6.67 5.18
CA VAL A 77 5.69 -5.92 5.02
C VAL A 77 6.59 -6.05 6.24
N LYS A 78 7.90 -5.91 6.03
CA LYS A 78 8.92 -5.88 7.10
C LYS A 78 9.79 -4.66 6.90
N MET A 79 10.20 -4.02 8.00
CA MET A 79 11.19 -2.95 7.92
C MET A 79 12.55 -3.55 7.57
N SER A 80 13.23 -2.93 6.61
CA SER A 80 14.60 -3.27 6.23
C SER A 80 15.47 -2.03 6.35
N THR A 81 16.66 -2.17 6.91
CA THR A 81 17.71 -1.14 6.91
C THR A 81 18.55 -1.19 5.64
N ALA A 82 18.27 -2.13 4.75
CA ALA A 82 19.06 -2.36 3.57
C ALA A 82 18.78 -1.25 2.54
N GLY A 83 19.83 -0.52 2.15
CA GLY A 83 19.76 0.48 1.09
C GLY A 83 19.33 -0.14 -0.25
N PRO A 84 18.95 0.68 -1.25
CA PRO A 84 18.27 0.25 -2.48
C PRO A 84 19.04 -0.73 -3.40
N ASN A 85 20.20 -1.27 -3.01
CA ASN A 85 21.05 -2.14 -3.82
C ASN A 85 21.67 -3.34 -3.07
N SER A 86 21.13 -3.74 -1.92
CA SER A 86 21.75 -4.78 -1.08
C SER A 86 21.49 -6.22 -1.52
N GLU A 87 20.61 -6.48 -2.48
CA GLU A 87 20.15 -7.83 -2.84
C GLU A 87 20.72 -8.37 -4.16
N ARG A 88 21.71 -7.70 -4.78
CA ARG A 88 22.30 -8.10 -6.07
C ARG A 88 23.68 -8.78 -5.99
N ALA A 89 24.05 -9.31 -4.83
CA ALA A 89 25.22 -10.16 -4.66
C ALA A 89 24.77 -11.60 -4.41
N GLY A 90 24.66 -12.38 -5.49
CA GLY A 90 24.38 -13.81 -5.50
C GLY A 90 24.75 -14.40 -6.84
#